data_AF-A0A3D4FV63-F1
#
_entry.id   AF-A0A3D4FV63-F1
#
_cell.length_a   1.000
_cell.length_b   1.000
_cell.length_c   1.000
_cell.angle_alpha   90.00
_cell.angle_beta   90.00
_cell.angle_gamma   90.00
#
_symmetry.space_group_name_H-M   'P 1'
#
loop_
_entity.id
_entity.type
_entity.pdbx_description
1 polymer ?
#
loop_
_entity_poly.entity_id
_entity_poly.type
_entity_poly.pdbx_seq_one_letter_code
_entity_poly.pdbx_strand_id
1 'polypeptide(L)'
;MVWRLGAIFLCGGALFAVLGFSVPAAAQTPVDDAHPALLERYCITCHNESLVDRGTVPIVINVSALNDVPADAELWERVIRKLRTGSMPPMGRPRPAPEDVDELAAWLEEEIDRSASIRPNPGRTETLHRLNRTEYQNAIRDLLALDIDAAKLVPADDQSYGFDNIAGVLKISPTLLERYMSAAREISRLAVGASPAAPMGETFRVVSDLSQYSHRDGLPFGTRGGLSVPFNFPQDGDYDIKLELLDLFAGAPIREPHQLEVSLDGKRLTIFQLAPRDAGQDQGVAYNTGPDELVVRVPVSAGPRVVTATFVKKTDALSESIRQPFDRPHGEGDYLLYQPHLGTVTISGPFNATGINETPARDRIFVCRPSVPSEELACASEILSTLARRAYRRPIGALDLDPLVGFYEEGRLSGGFEVGIERALRALLVSPDFLFRVVSDPSDAVPGTAYRLADLELASRISFFLWSSIP
;
A
#
# COMPACT_ATOMS: atom_id res chain seq x y z
N MET A 1 -59.33 -51.57 -5.46
CA MET A 1 -58.36 -52.68 -5.62
C MET A 1 -56.98 -52.03 -5.64
N VAL A 2 -56.25 -51.94 -4.52
CA VAL A 2 -55.38 -53.00 -3.95
C VAL A 2 -54.38 -53.41 -5.04
N TRP A 3 -53.08 -53.17 -4.92
CA TRP A 3 -52.16 -53.96 -4.09
C TRP A 3 -51.14 -53.10 -3.33
N ARG A 4 -51.08 -53.34 -2.01
CA ARG A 4 -49.99 -52.97 -1.10
C ARG A 4 -48.93 -54.07 -1.16
N LEU A 5 -47.66 -53.71 -1.31
CA LEU A 5 -46.53 -54.56 -0.95
C LEU A 5 -45.76 -53.85 0.15
N GLY A 6 -45.83 -54.42 1.35
CA GLY A 6 -45.05 -53.99 2.50
C GLY A 6 -43.63 -54.57 2.42
N ALA A 7 -42.64 -53.72 2.64
CA ALA A 7 -41.30 -54.14 3.00
C ALA A 7 -41.04 -53.71 4.46
N ILE A 8 -40.78 -54.71 5.28
CA ILE A 8 -40.45 -54.63 6.70
C ILE A 8 -39.03 -54.03 6.79
N PHE A 9 -38.90 -52.81 7.31
CA PHE A 9 -37.60 -52.29 7.74
C PHE A 9 -37.32 -52.81 9.16
N LEU A 10 -36.38 -53.76 9.25
CA LEU A 10 -35.75 -54.13 10.52
C LEU A 10 -34.91 -52.94 11.01
N CYS A 11 -35.34 -52.31 12.10
CA CYS A 11 -34.50 -51.38 12.88
C CYS A 11 -33.35 -52.17 13.54
N GLY A 12 -32.23 -52.29 12.84
CA GLY A 12 -30.93 -52.59 13.45
C GLY A 12 -30.38 -51.31 14.06
N GLY A 13 -30.68 -51.06 15.34
CA GLY A 13 -30.08 -49.97 16.11
C GLY A 13 -28.61 -50.27 16.38
N ALA A 14 -27.72 -49.86 15.46
CA ALA A 14 -26.30 -49.73 15.76
C ALA A 14 -26.11 -48.43 16.55
N LEU A 15 -25.99 -48.54 17.88
CA LEU A 15 -25.45 -47.48 18.72
C LEU A 15 -24.03 -47.15 18.24
N PHE A 16 -23.88 -46.12 17.41
CA PHE A 16 -22.59 -45.47 17.23
C PHE A 16 -22.32 -44.65 18.47
N ALA A 17 -21.53 -45.21 19.39
CA ALA A 17 -20.94 -44.46 20.48
C ALA A 17 -20.04 -43.38 19.87
N VAL A 18 -20.52 -42.13 19.86
CA VAL A 18 -19.68 -40.96 19.63
C VAL A 18 -18.73 -40.89 20.83
N LEU A 19 -17.52 -41.42 20.66
CA LEU A 19 -16.41 -41.16 21.56
C LEU A 19 -16.05 -39.68 21.38
N GLY A 20 -16.70 -38.82 22.16
CA GLY A 20 -16.26 -37.45 22.33
C GLY A 20 -14.86 -37.49 22.95
N PHE A 21 -13.85 -37.10 22.19
CA PHE A 21 -12.54 -36.80 22.76
C PHE A 21 -12.69 -35.56 23.62
N SER A 22 -12.93 -35.77 24.92
CA SER A 22 -12.75 -34.74 25.94
C SER A 22 -11.25 -34.47 26.01
N VAL A 23 -10.81 -33.35 25.44
CA VAL A 23 -9.48 -32.82 25.77
C VAL A 23 -9.50 -32.57 27.29
N PRO A 24 -8.58 -33.16 28.07
CA PRO A 24 -8.58 -32.94 29.51
C PRO A 24 -8.42 -31.44 29.76
N ALA A 25 -9.35 -30.86 30.53
CA ALA A 25 -9.18 -29.53 31.06
C ALA A 25 -7.85 -29.54 31.84
N ALA A 26 -6.87 -28.78 31.37
CA ALA A 26 -5.63 -28.59 32.10
C ALA A 26 -6.01 -27.98 33.45
N ALA A 27 -5.78 -28.72 34.53
CA ALA A 27 -6.05 -28.23 35.88
C ALA A 27 -5.06 -27.10 36.17
N GLN A 28 -5.59 -25.94 36.56
CA GLN A 28 -4.80 -24.81 37.03
C GLN A 28 -3.94 -25.26 38.21
N THR A 29 -2.80 -24.60 38.41
CA THR A 29 -2.03 -24.81 39.64
C THR A 29 -2.93 -24.47 40.83
N PRO A 30 -2.93 -25.29 41.91
CA PRO A 30 -3.73 -25.00 43.09
C PRO A 30 -3.45 -23.57 43.55
N VAL A 31 -4.52 -22.79 43.73
CA VAL A 31 -4.41 -21.42 44.25
C VAL A 31 -3.91 -21.54 45.69
N ASP A 32 -2.75 -20.94 45.99
CA ASP A 32 -2.28 -20.82 47.37
C ASP A 32 -3.25 -19.90 48.14
N ASP A 33 -3.65 -20.29 49.35
CA ASP A 33 -4.51 -19.50 50.24
C ASP A 33 -3.95 -18.08 50.50
N ALA A 34 -2.63 -17.89 50.32
CA ALA A 34 -1.98 -16.58 50.38
C ALA A 34 -2.48 -15.60 49.30
N HIS A 35 -2.80 -16.07 48.09
CA HIS A 35 -3.24 -15.19 46.98
C HIS A 35 -4.62 -14.56 47.22
N PRO A 36 -5.69 -15.33 47.55
CA PRO A 36 -6.98 -14.75 47.92
C PRO A 36 -6.89 -13.77 49.09
N ALA A 37 -6.10 -14.09 50.12
CA ALA A 37 -5.92 -13.23 51.30
C ALA A 37 -5.28 -11.88 50.92
N LEU A 38 -4.33 -11.87 49.99
CA LEU A 38 -3.72 -10.64 49.49
C LEU A 38 -4.74 -9.79 48.72
N LEU A 39 -5.53 -10.40 47.83
CA LEU A 39 -6.58 -9.70 47.07
C LEU A 39 -7.62 -9.07 48.01
N GLU A 40 -8.11 -9.82 48.99
CA GLU A 40 -9.10 -9.33 49.96
C GLU A 40 -8.59 -8.11 50.72
N ARG A 41 -7.34 -8.17 51.19
CA ARG A 41 -6.77 -7.12 52.04
C ARG A 41 -6.37 -5.87 51.27
N TYR A 42 -5.83 -6.01 50.06
CA TYR A 42 -5.15 -4.91 49.36
C TYR A 42 -5.84 -4.47 48.07
N CYS A 43 -6.71 -5.29 47.47
CA CYS A 43 -7.34 -5.01 46.17
C CYS A 43 -8.85 -4.72 46.30
N ILE A 44 -9.60 -5.62 46.93
CA ILE A 44 -11.07 -5.64 46.90
C ILE A 44 -11.70 -4.43 47.62
N THR A 45 -11.00 -3.85 48.60
CA THR A 45 -11.46 -2.63 49.27
C THR A 45 -11.67 -1.45 48.32
N CYS A 46 -10.96 -1.43 47.19
CA CYS A 46 -11.08 -0.41 46.16
C CYS A 46 -11.66 -0.95 44.83
N HIS A 47 -11.42 -2.21 44.50
CA HIS A 47 -11.86 -2.85 43.25
C HIS A 47 -13.11 -3.72 43.44
N ASN A 48 -14.21 -3.09 43.83
CA ASN A 48 -15.51 -3.74 44.03
C ASN A 48 -16.62 -3.06 43.21
N GLU A 49 -17.74 -3.75 43.02
CA GLU A 49 -18.90 -3.29 42.24
C GLU A 49 -19.35 -1.89 42.65
N SER A 50 -19.48 -1.62 43.95
CA SER A 50 -19.99 -0.34 44.43
C SER A 50 -19.12 0.86 44.04
N LEU A 51 -17.80 0.69 43.95
CA LEU A 51 -16.89 1.76 43.54
C LEU A 51 -16.77 1.88 42.01
N VAL A 52 -17.01 0.80 41.27
CA VAL A 52 -17.16 0.83 39.81
C VAL A 52 -18.44 1.55 39.41
N ASP A 53 -19.57 1.24 40.05
CA ASP A 53 -20.87 1.89 39.77
C ASP A 53 -20.85 3.40 40.02
N ARG A 54 -20.01 3.84 40.96
CA ARG A 54 -19.77 5.26 41.27
C ARG A 54 -18.72 5.91 40.35
N GLY A 55 -18.15 5.17 39.40
CA GLY A 55 -17.11 5.64 38.48
C GLY A 55 -15.76 5.95 39.16
N THR A 56 -15.50 5.42 40.36
CA THR A 56 -14.27 5.68 41.12
C THR A 56 -13.10 4.82 40.64
N VAL A 57 -13.38 3.59 40.20
CA VAL A 57 -12.42 2.67 39.58
C VAL A 57 -13.06 1.99 38.37
N PRO A 58 -12.29 1.53 37.36
CA PRO A 58 -12.86 0.95 36.14
C PRO A 58 -13.00 -0.58 36.18
N ILE A 59 -12.56 -1.26 37.26
CA ILE A 59 -12.51 -2.73 37.33
C ILE A 59 -13.01 -3.26 38.68
N VAL A 60 -13.67 -4.42 38.64
CA VAL A 60 -14.01 -5.25 39.79
C VAL A 60 -13.01 -6.41 39.86
N ILE A 61 -12.57 -6.77 41.06
CA ILE A 61 -11.73 -7.94 41.33
C ILE A 61 -12.41 -8.76 42.42
N ASN A 62 -12.51 -10.07 42.21
CA ASN A 62 -13.05 -11.02 43.18
C ASN A 62 -12.09 -12.19 43.36
N VAL A 63 -12.06 -12.78 44.56
CA VAL A 63 -11.22 -13.96 44.83
C VAL A 63 -11.58 -15.17 43.96
N SER A 64 -12.86 -15.32 43.60
CA SER A 64 -13.32 -16.41 42.74
C SER A 64 -12.72 -16.38 41.33
N ALA A 65 -12.25 -15.22 40.87
CA ALA A 65 -11.62 -15.08 39.56
C ALA A 65 -10.20 -15.69 39.53
N LEU A 66 -9.58 -15.99 40.68
CA LEU A 66 -8.34 -16.75 40.75
C LEU A 66 -8.54 -18.24 40.42
N ASN A 67 -9.78 -18.74 40.45
CA ASN A 67 -10.07 -20.13 40.09
C ASN A 67 -10.20 -20.35 38.58
N ASP A 68 -10.28 -19.26 37.80
CA ASP A 68 -10.24 -19.33 36.33
C ASP A 68 -9.48 -18.16 35.71
N VAL A 69 -8.21 -18.00 36.08
CA VAL A 69 -7.34 -16.91 35.56
C VAL A 69 -7.36 -16.80 34.03
N PRO A 70 -7.28 -17.91 33.25
CA PRO A 70 -7.28 -17.81 31.80
C PRO A 70 -8.58 -17.28 31.18
N ALA A 71 -9.73 -17.43 31.84
CA ALA A 71 -10.99 -16.89 31.32
C ALA A 71 -10.99 -15.36 31.28
N ASP A 72 -10.27 -14.72 32.22
CA ASP A 72 -10.17 -13.27 32.36
C ASP A 72 -8.74 -12.75 32.13
N ALA A 73 -7.96 -13.39 31.24
CA ALA A 73 -6.54 -13.07 31.03
C ALA A 73 -6.26 -11.58 30.76
N GLU A 74 -7.12 -10.88 29.99
CA GLU A 74 -6.96 -9.44 29.71
C GLU A 74 -7.08 -8.56 30.98
N LEU A 75 -7.96 -8.93 31.92
CA LEU A 75 -8.05 -8.28 33.22
C LEU A 75 -6.77 -8.51 34.02
N TRP A 76 -6.34 -9.77 34.11
CA TRP A 76 -5.19 -10.17 34.91
C TRP A 76 -3.87 -9.60 34.36
N GLU A 77 -3.68 -9.52 33.06
CA GLU A 77 -2.53 -8.83 32.46
C GLU A 77 -2.47 -7.34 32.85
N ARG A 78 -3.61 -6.67 32.94
CA ARG A 78 -3.66 -5.28 33.43
C ARG A 78 -3.27 -5.21 34.91
N VAL A 79 -3.73 -6.16 35.72
CA VAL A 79 -3.36 -6.28 37.14
C VAL A 79 -1.86 -6.54 37.28
N ILE A 80 -1.32 -7.54 36.58
CA ILE A 80 0.12 -7.86 36.53
C ILE A 80 0.94 -6.61 36.21
N ARG A 81 0.58 -5.86 35.15
CA ARG A 81 1.29 -4.61 34.80
C ARG A 81 1.28 -3.60 35.96
N LYS A 82 0.18 -3.49 36.71
CA LYS A 82 0.09 -2.58 37.88
C LYS A 82 0.92 -3.07 39.07
N LEU A 83 0.94 -4.38 39.31
CA LEU A 83 1.75 -5.02 40.36
C LEU A 83 3.25 -4.87 40.05
N ARG A 84 3.69 -5.27 38.85
CA ARG A 84 5.09 -5.18 38.40
C ARG A 84 5.65 -3.76 38.37
N THR A 85 4.79 -2.76 38.14
CA THR A 85 5.18 -1.34 38.20
C THR A 85 5.09 -0.72 39.59
N GLY A 86 4.63 -1.46 40.61
CA GLY A 86 4.42 -0.95 41.98
C GLY A 86 3.40 0.19 42.07
N SER A 87 2.56 0.35 41.04
CA SER A 87 1.58 1.44 40.95
C SER A 87 0.31 1.18 41.75
N MET A 88 0.09 -0.08 42.14
CA MET A 88 -0.99 -0.50 43.04
C MET A 88 -0.43 -1.27 44.24
N PRO A 89 -0.96 -1.07 45.46
CA PRO A 89 -1.92 -0.04 45.85
C PRO A 89 -1.38 1.41 45.71
N PRO A 90 -2.25 2.42 45.50
CA PRO A 90 -1.83 3.81 45.32
C PRO A 90 -1.14 4.36 46.57
N MET A 91 -0.43 5.48 46.42
CA MET A 91 0.29 6.10 47.54
C MET A 91 -0.64 6.39 48.73
N GLY A 92 -0.16 6.14 49.94
CA GLY A 92 -0.92 6.34 51.19
C GLY A 92 -1.83 5.17 51.59
N ARG A 93 -1.90 4.09 50.80
CA ARG A 93 -2.57 2.84 51.19
C ARG A 93 -1.56 1.84 51.76
N PRO A 94 -2.00 0.93 52.66
CA PRO A 94 -1.20 -0.23 53.05
C PRO A 94 -0.75 -1.00 51.81
N ARG A 95 0.51 -1.41 51.78
CA ARG A 95 1.09 -2.21 50.68
C ARG A 95 1.50 -3.59 51.20
N PRO A 96 1.42 -4.66 50.38
CA PRO A 96 1.97 -5.97 50.72
C PRO A 96 3.50 -5.92 50.76
N ALA A 97 4.15 -6.99 51.23
CA ALA A 97 5.59 -7.10 51.05
C ALA A 97 5.91 -7.20 49.55
N PRO A 98 7.06 -6.67 49.08
CA PRO A 98 7.44 -6.78 47.67
C PRO A 98 7.49 -8.24 47.19
N GLU A 99 7.93 -9.16 48.05
CA GLU A 99 8.00 -10.60 47.80
C GLU A 99 6.61 -11.18 47.49
N ASP A 100 5.59 -10.86 48.30
CA ASP A 100 4.22 -11.34 48.08
C ASP A 100 3.62 -10.82 46.76
N VAL A 101 3.96 -9.57 46.39
CA VAL A 101 3.50 -8.97 45.12
C VAL A 101 4.16 -9.66 43.93
N ASP A 102 5.46 -9.92 44.03
CA ASP A 102 6.21 -10.58 42.97
C ASP A 102 5.81 -12.04 42.79
N GLU A 103 5.50 -12.75 43.89
CA GLU A 103 4.99 -14.12 43.88
C GLU A 103 3.62 -14.19 43.19
N LEU A 104 2.66 -13.35 43.60
CA LEU A 104 1.33 -13.30 42.97
C LEU A 104 1.41 -12.94 41.49
N ALA A 105 2.24 -11.94 41.13
CA ALA A 105 2.40 -11.54 39.73
C ALA A 105 3.02 -12.67 38.91
N ALA A 106 4.05 -13.35 39.42
CA ALA A 106 4.68 -14.48 38.74
C ALA A 106 3.71 -15.65 38.56
N TRP A 107 2.91 -15.96 39.58
CA TRP A 107 1.92 -17.02 39.49
C TRP A 107 0.83 -16.73 38.44
N LEU A 108 0.31 -15.49 38.40
CA LEU A 108 -0.65 -15.06 37.38
C LEU A 108 -0.05 -15.12 35.96
N GLU A 109 1.19 -14.66 35.80
CA GLU A 109 1.93 -14.75 34.52
C GLU A 109 2.07 -16.21 34.09
N GLU A 110 2.50 -17.11 34.98
CA GLU A 110 2.69 -18.52 34.67
C GLU A 110 1.37 -19.21 34.29
N GLU A 111 0.26 -18.90 34.96
CA GLU A 111 -1.05 -19.50 34.64
C GLU A 111 -1.58 -19.03 33.27
N ILE A 112 -1.40 -17.73 32.95
CA ILE A 112 -1.75 -17.19 31.63
C ILE A 112 -0.87 -17.83 30.54
N ASP A 113 0.44 -17.86 30.74
CA ASP A 113 1.40 -18.42 29.78
C ASP A 113 1.16 -19.92 29.55
N ARG A 114 0.88 -20.67 30.62
CA ARG A 114 0.54 -22.10 30.55
C ARG A 114 -0.72 -22.30 29.72
N SER A 115 -1.79 -21.55 30.01
CA SER A 115 -3.02 -21.66 29.23
C SER A 115 -2.81 -21.26 27.76
N ALA A 116 -2.03 -20.21 27.49
CA ALA A 116 -1.70 -19.78 26.13
C ALA A 116 -0.90 -20.84 25.36
N SER A 117 -0.02 -21.58 26.03
CA SER A 117 0.74 -22.68 25.39
C SER A 117 -0.13 -23.89 25.01
N ILE A 118 -1.20 -24.17 25.78
CA ILE A 118 -2.11 -25.31 25.57
C ILE A 118 -3.25 -24.93 24.62
N ARG A 119 -3.77 -23.71 24.75
CA ARG A 119 -4.85 -23.14 23.93
C ARG A 119 -4.41 -21.80 23.36
N PRO A 120 -3.55 -21.81 22.31
CA PRO A 120 -3.13 -20.58 21.67
C PRO A 120 -4.34 -19.83 21.14
N ASN A 121 -4.45 -18.54 21.49
CA ASN A 121 -5.42 -17.62 20.91
C ASN A 121 -4.66 -16.55 20.12
N PRO A 122 -4.37 -16.77 18.83
CA PRO A 122 -3.67 -15.79 17.99
C PRO A 122 -4.53 -14.56 17.65
N GLY A 123 -5.75 -14.48 18.18
CA GLY A 123 -6.75 -13.47 17.82
C GLY A 123 -7.42 -13.79 16.48
N ARG A 124 -8.35 -12.91 16.08
CA ARG A 124 -9.02 -12.97 14.78
C ARG A 124 -8.64 -11.75 13.96
N THR A 125 -8.24 -11.96 12.72
CA THR A 125 -8.10 -10.89 11.74
C THR A 125 -9.43 -10.65 11.04
N GLU A 126 -9.66 -9.43 10.56
CA GLU A 126 -10.78 -9.15 9.68
C GLU A 126 -10.73 -10.06 8.46
N THR A 127 -11.90 -10.56 8.03
CA THR A 127 -12.01 -11.53 6.92
C THR A 127 -11.66 -10.91 5.58
N LEU A 128 -12.00 -9.64 5.41
CA LEU A 128 -11.74 -8.85 4.21
C LEU A 128 -10.77 -7.72 4.53
N HIS A 129 -9.59 -7.77 3.93
CA HIS A 129 -8.62 -6.70 4.05
C HIS A 129 -8.31 -6.13 2.66
N ARG A 130 -8.96 -5.01 2.33
CA ARG A 130 -8.69 -4.28 1.08
C ARG A 130 -7.24 -3.80 1.02
N LEU A 131 -6.63 -3.84 -0.16
CA LEU A 131 -5.34 -3.19 -0.38
C LEU A 131 -5.51 -1.67 -0.25
N ASN A 132 -4.74 -1.06 0.65
CA ASN A 132 -4.65 0.40 0.70
C ASN A 132 -3.90 0.94 -0.54
N ARG A 133 -3.81 2.25 -0.70
CA ARG A 133 -3.16 2.90 -1.86
C ARG A 133 -1.72 2.44 -2.06
N THR A 134 -0.95 2.38 -0.99
CA THR A 134 0.46 1.98 -1.02
C THR A 134 0.58 0.51 -1.42
N GLU A 135 -0.22 -0.36 -0.81
CA GLU A 135 -0.27 -1.79 -1.12
C GLU A 135 -0.73 -2.05 -2.56
N TYR A 136 -1.73 -1.30 -3.05
CA TYR A 136 -2.20 -1.37 -4.43
C TYR A 136 -1.10 -0.97 -5.42
N GLN A 137 -0.42 0.16 -5.18
CA GLN A 137 0.69 0.63 -6.01
C GLN A 137 1.81 -0.40 -6.09
N ASN A 138 2.25 -0.92 -4.93
CA ASN A 138 3.31 -1.92 -4.88
C ASN A 138 2.88 -3.24 -5.53
N ALA A 139 1.63 -3.68 -5.31
CA ALA A 139 1.10 -4.88 -5.94
C ALA A 139 1.07 -4.76 -7.47
N ILE A 140 0.71 -3.60 -8.02
CA ILE A 140 0.79 -3.34 -9.47
C ILE A 140 2.23 -3.38 -9.96
N ARG A 141 3.17 -2.75 -9.24
CA ARG A 141 4.60 -2.81 -9.57
C ARG A 141 5.12 -4.25 -9.60
N ASP A 142 4.80 -5.05 -8.60
CA ASP A 142 5.37 -6.41 -8.50
C ASP A 142 4.65 -7.41 -9.42
N LEU A 143 3.37 -7.17 -9.71
CA LEU A 143 2.59 -7.97 -10.65
C LEU A 143 2.96 -7.66 -12.10
N LEU A 144 3.14 -6.38 -12.46
CA LEU A 144 3.23 -5.91 -13.85
C LEU A 144 4.54 -5.19 -14.19
N ALA A 145 5.49 -5.08 -13.27
CA ALA A 145 6.72 -4.28 -13.46
C ALA A 145 6.43 -2.84 -13.91
N LEU A 146 5.35 -2.26 -13.36
CA LEU A 146 4.86 -0.94 -13.73
C LEU A 146 4.71 -0.05 -12.50
N ASP A 147 5.44 1.05 -12.47
CA ASP A 147 5.29 2.08 -11.45
C ASP A 147 4.13 3.00 -11.81
N ILE A 148 3.19 3.15 -10.86
CA ILE A 148 2.02 4.01 -10.98
C ILE A 148 1.98 4.99 -9.81
N ASP A 149 1.29 6.11 -9.98
CA ASP A 149 0.95 7.01 -8.87
C ASP A 149 -0.48 6.71 -8.42
N ALA A 150 -0.64 5.83 -7.44
CA ALA A 150 -1.95 5.50 -6.89
C ALA A 150 -2.66 6.74 -6.30
N ALA A 151 -1.90 7.79 -5.95
CA ALA A 151 -2.49 9.00 -5.40
C ALA A 151 -3.32 9.79 -6.42
N LYS A 152 -3.00 9.66 -7.71
CA LYS A 152 -3.79 10.26 -8.81
C LYS A 152 -4.98 9.38 -9.23
N LEU A 153 -4.88 8.07 -9.01
CA LEU A 153 -5.83 7.10 -9.53
C LEU A 153 -6.99 6.82 -8.59
N VAL A 154 -6.72 6.62 -7.30
CA VAL A 154 -7.74 6.26 -6.30
C VAL A 154 -7.73 7.24 -5.12
N PRO A 155 -8.86 7.49 -4.44
CA PRO A 155 -8.94 8.37 -3.27
C PRO A 155 -8.05 7.93 -2.10
N ALA A 156 -7.82 8.85 -1.15
CA ALA A 156 -7.11 8.56 0.10
C ALA A 156 -7.88 7.52 0.95
N ASP A 157 -7.12 6.68 1.66
CA ASP A 157 -7.68 5.70 2.59
C ASP A 157 -8.00 6.33 3.96
N ASP A 158 -8.97 5.75 4.66
CA ASP A 158 -9.27 6.10 6.05
C ASP A 158 -8.11 5.67 6.96
N GLN A 159 -7.76 6.52 7.93
CA GLN A 159 -6.71 6.24 8.90
C GLN A 159 -7.30 5.94 10.28
N SER A 160 -6.70 4.99 10.98
CA SER A 160 -7.03 4.66 12.37
C SER A 160 -5.75 4.40 13.15
N TYR A 161 -5.65 4.96 14.36
CA TYR A 161 -4.44 4.92 15.19
C TYR A 161 -3.15 5.39 14.48
N GLY A 162 -3.27 6.23 13.44
CA GLY A 162 -2.15 6.69 12.62
C GLY A 162 -1.73 5.75 11.49
N PHE A 163 -2.46 4.66 11.27
CA PHE A 163 -2.21 3.68 10.22
C PHE A 163 -3.33 3.66 9.18
N ASP A 164 -2.96 3.52 7.90
CA ASP A 164 -3.85 3.47 6.74
C ASP A 164 -4.02 2.05 6.17
N ASN A 165 -3.56 1.03 6.90
CA ASN A 165 -3.61 -0.39 6.51
C ASN A 165 -4.40 -1.24 7.52
N ILE A 166 -5.33 -0.63 8.26
CA ILE A 166 -6.18 -1.33 9.21
C ILE A 166 -7.45 -1.79 8.51
N ALA A 167 -7.56 -3.10 8.27
CA ALA A 167 -8.67 -3.73 7.54
C ALA A 167 -10.07 -3.22 7.94
N GLY A 168 -10.34 -3.10 9.25
CA GLY A 168 -11.67 -2.74 9.78
C GLY A 168 -12.13 -1.32 9.44
N VAL A 169 -11.24 -0.43 8.99
CA VAL A 169 -11.59 0.93 8.54
C VAL A 169 -11.54 1.10 7.02
N LEU A 170 -10.99 0.14 6.27
CA LEU A 170 -10.83 0.22 4.81
C LEU A 170 -12.11 -0.14 4.06
N LYS A 171 -13.15 0.68 4.23
CA LYS A 171 -14.45 0.51 3.58
C LYS A 171 -14.38 0.78 2.07
N ILE A 172 -15.36 0.27 1.34
CA ILE A 172 -15.57 0.58 -0.09
C ILE A 172 -16.77 1.49 -0.26
N SER A 173 -16.55 2.62 -0.93
CA SER A 173 -17.62 3.47 -1.45
C SER A 173 -17.85 3.21 -2.94
N PRO A 174 -19.04 3.53 -3.49
CA PRO A 174 -19.29 3.44 -4.93
C PRO A 174 -18.27 4.23 -5.76
N THR A 175 -17.91 5.44 -5.30
CA THR A 175 -16.88 6.27 -5.94
C THR A 175 -15.52 5.58 -5.96
N LEU A 176 -15.13 4.91 -4.88
CA LEU A 176 -13.87 4.16 -4.86
C LEU A 176 -13.86 3.04 -5.91
N LEU A 177 -14.96 2.32 -6.06
CA LEU A 177 -15.09 1.26 -7.07
C LEU A 177 -14.98 1.82 -8.50
N GLU A 178 -15.65 2.93 -8.81
CA GLU A 178 -15.54 3.61 -10.11
C GLU A 178 -14.10 4.05 -10.41
N ARG A 179 -13.38 4.51 -9.38
CA ARG A 179 -11.96 4.89 -9.49
C ARG A 179 -11.07 3.67 -9.72
N TYR A 180 -11.31 2.54 -9.06
CA TYR A 180 -10.61 1.29 -9.39
C TYR A 180 -10.86 0.82 -10.82
N MET A 181 -12.09 0.92 -11.33
CA MET A 181 -12.40 0.55 -12.72
C MET A 181 -11.68 1.45 -13.73
N SER A 182 -11.61 2.76 -13.43
CA SER A 182 -10.88 3.74 -14.26
C SER A 182 -9.38 3.50 -14.20
N ALA A 183 -8.83 3.28 -13.00
CA ALA A 183 -7.42 2.95 -12.78
C ALA A 183 -7.03 1.65 -13.50
N ALA A 184 -7.81 0.59 -13.35
CA ALA A 184 -7.55 -0.68 -14.01
C ALA A 184 -7.53 -0.55 -15.53
N ARG A 185 -8.40 0.28 -16.12
CA ARG A 185 -8.40 0.56 -17.57
C ARG A 185 -7.14 1.29 -18.01
N GLU A 186 -6.67 2.25 -17.24
CA GLU A 186 -5.46 3.02 -17.54
C GLU A 186 -4.21 2.13 -17.41
N ILE A 187 -4.11 1.41 -16.30
CA ILE A 187 -3.03 0.48 -15.98
C ILE A 187 -2.95 -0.66 -17.00
N SER A 188 -4.07 -1.30 -17.34
CA SER A 188 -4.07 -2.42 -18.29
C SER A 188 -3.57 -1.98 -19.66
N ARG A 189 -4.03 -0.82 -20.15
CA ARG A 189 -3.59 -0.22 -21.41
C ARG A 189 -2.10 0.11 -21.38
N LEU A 190 -1.63 0.75 -20.32
CA LEU A 190 -0.22 1.09 -20.17
C LEU A 190 0.67 -0.16 -20.11
N ALA A 191 0.24 -1.19 -19.38
CA ALA A 191 1.00 -2.42 -19.17
C ALA A 191 1.16 -3.25 -20.45
N VAL A 192 0.13 -3.32 -21.31
CA VAL A 192 0.26 -3.96 -22.63
C VAL A 192 0.89 -3.04 -23.69
N GLY A 193 1.09 -1.76 -23.38
CA GLY A 193 1.59 -0.73 -24.32
C GLY A 193 0.55 -0.24 -25.34
N ALA A 194 -0.75 -0.35 -25.04
CA ALA A 194 -1.81 0.06 -25.96
C ALA A 194 -1.68 1.54 -26.36
N SER A 195 -1.79 1.84 -27.66
CA SER A 195 -1.58 3.19 -28.18
C SER A 195 -2.64 4.16 -27.63
N PRO A 196 -2.25 5.32 -27.09
CA PRO A 196 -3.22 6.36 -26.79
C PRO A 196 -3.85 6.85 -28.09
N ALA A 197 -5.15 7.16 -28.07
CA ALA A 197 -5.89 7.57 -29.28
C ALA A 197 -5.39 8.90 -29.87
N ALA A 198 -4.69 9.69 -29.07
CA ALA A 198 -4.01 10.92 -29.45
C ALA A 198 -2.79 11.14 -28.53
N PRO A 199 -1.79 11.93 -28.95
CA PRO A 199 -0.71 12.35 -28.07
C PRO A 199 -1.27 13.02 -26.81
N MET A 200 -0.75 12.60 -25.65
CA MET A 200 -1.19 13.08 -24.34
C MET A 200 -0.04 13.85 -23.70
N GLY A 201 -0.34 14.92 -22.96
CA GLY A 201 0.63 15.68 -22.19
C GLY A 201 0.43 15.49 -20.68
N GLU A 202 1.48 15.14 -19.95
CA GLU A 202 1.49 15.17 -18.49
C GLU A 202 2.43 16.27 -17.98
N THR A 203 1.92 17.12 -17.08
CA THR A 203 2.67 18.23 -16.48
C THR A 203 3.03 17.92 -15.04
N PHE A 204 4.33 17.90 -14.78
CA PHE A 204 4.95 17.77 -13.47
C PHE A 204 5.31 19.15 -12.95
N ARG A 205 4.72 19.54 -11.82
CA ARG A 205 4.95 20.84 -11.19
C ARG A 205 5.99 20.70 -10.08
N VAL A 206 6.98 21.57 -10.09
CA VAL A 206 7.87 21.75 -8.95
C VAL A 206 7.10 22.51 -7.89
N VAL A 207 7.07 21.99 -6.66
CA VAL A 207 6.39 22.66 -5.54
C VAL A 207 7.00 24.05 -5.38
N SER A 208 6.16 25.08 -5.27
CA SER A 208 6.63 26.47 -5.26
C SER A 208 7.58 26.71 -4.09
N ASP A 209 7.28 26.26 -2.87
CA ASP A 209 8.11 26.46 -1.68
C ASP A 209 9.44 25.66 -1.66
N LEU A 210 9.73 24.90 -2.71
CA LEU A 210 10.95 24.09 -2.82
C LEU A 210 12.15 24.94 -3.29
N SER A 211 13.20 24.98 -2.48
CA SER A 211 14.47 25.62 -2.86
C SER A 211 15.13 24.93 -4.05
N GLN A 212 15.64 25.75 -4.98
CA GLN A 212 16.35 25.32 -6.20
C GLN A 212 17.77 25.90 -6.30
N TYR A 213 18.30 26.39 -5.19
CA TYR A 213 19.64 26.97 -5.09
C TYR A 213 20.75 25.91 -4.94
N SER A 214 20.39 24.73 -4.44
CA SER A 214 21.33 23.63 -4.14
C SER A 214 21.10 22.41 -5.03
N HIS A 215 22.09 21.52 -5.05
CA HIS A 215 21.95 20.17 -5.61
C HIS A 215 20.87 19.41 -4.83
N ARG A 216 20.20 18.47 -5.51
CA ARG A 216 19.18 17.61 -4.93
C ARG A 216 19.42 16.17 -5.35
N ASP A 217 19.07 15.25 -4.46
CA ASP A 217 19.16 13.83 -4.72
C ASP A 217 18.39 13.45 -5.99
N GLY A 218 18.99 12.56 -6.78
CA GLY A 218 18.46 12.12 -8.08
C GLY A 218 18.79 13.05 -9.26
N LEU A 219 19.44 14.20 -9.03
CA LEU A 219 19.94 15.07 -10.09
C LEU A 219 21.45 14.82 -10.36
N PRO A 220 21.93 15.05 -11.59
CA PRO A 220 23.36 14.96 -11.91
C PRO A 220 24.25 15.79 -10.99
N PHE A 221 25.47 15.31 -10.72
CA PHE A 221 26.45 16.09 -9.96
C PHE A 221 26.82 17.38 -10.69
N GLY A 222 27.12 18.44 -9.93
CA GLY A 222 27.44 19.74 -10.50
C GLY A 222 26.22 20.51 -11.03
N THR A 223 25.00 20.12 -10.63
CA THR A 223 23.77 20.84 -10.95
C THR A 223 23.10 21.39 -9.69
N ARG A 224 22.11 22.26 -9.88
CA ARG A 224 21.25 22.81 -8.82
C ARG A 224 19.81 22.84 -9.29
N GLY A 225 18.88 22.66 -8.35
CA GLY A 225 17.46 22.86 -8.60
C GLY A 225 16.88 22.00 -9.73
N GLY A 226 15.61 22.21 -10.03
CA GLY A 226 14.90 21.41 -11.02
C GLY A 226 14.27 20.14 -10.47
N LEU A 227 14.05 19.18 -11.36
CA LEU A 227 13.18 18.03 -11.16
C LEU A 227 13.71 16.78 -11.87
N SER A 228 13.64 15.64 -11.20
CA SER A 228 13.80 14.30 -11.78
C SER A 228 12.44 13.61 -11.76
N VAL A 229 11.96 13.20 -12.93
CA VAL A 229 10.63 12.66 -13.17
C VAL A 229 10.76 11.22 -13.67
N PRO A 230 10.45 10.21 -12.86
CA PRO A 230 10.19 8.87 -13.37
C PRO A 230 8.90 8.92 -14.22
N PHE A 231 8.98 8.44 -15.46
CA PHE A 231 7.87 8.44 -16.40
C PHE A 231 7.83 7.12 -17.18
N ASN A 232 6.65 6.54 -17.32
CA ASN A 232 6.46 5.34 -18.13
C ASN A 232 5.99 5.71 -19.53
N PHE A 233 6.90 5.61 -20.50
CA PHE A 233 6.61 5.93 -21.90
C PHE A 233 5.74 4.83 -22.51
N PRO A 234 4.51 5.12 -22.98
CA PRO A 234 3.57 4.08 -23.40
C PRO A 234 3.99 3.34 -24.67
N GLN A 235 4.69 3.98 -25.59
CA GLN A 235 5.10 3.42 -26.89
C GLN A 235 6.44 4.00 -27.36
N ASP A 236 7.05 3.34 -28.34
CA ASP A 236 8.19 3.89 -29.06
C ASP A 236 7.71 5.04 -29.96
N GLY A 237 8.32 6.21 -29.82
CA GLY A 237 7.95 7.37 -30.62
C GLY A 237 8.72 8.62 -30.22
N ASP A 238 8.36 9.73 -30.86
CA ASP A 238 8.88 11.05 -30.53
C ASP A 238 8.10 11.65 -29.37
N TYR A 239 8.80 12.24 -28.41
CA TYR A 239 8.20 12.92 -27.27
C TYR A 239 8.75 14.34 -27.15
N ASP A 240 7.86 15.27 -26.85
CA ASP A 240 8.22 16.64 -26.50
C ASP A 240 8.38 16.75 -24.98
N ILE A 241 9.55 17.20 -24.55
CA ILE A 241 9.81 17.58 -23.16
C ILE A 241 9.86 19.11 -23.14
N LYS A 242 8.78 19.71 -22.65
CA LYS A 242 8.63 21.16 -22.48
C LYS A 242 8.95 21.56 -21.05
N LEU A 243 9.76 22.60 -20.88
CA LEU A 243 10.04 23.20 -19.58
C LEU A 243 9.40 24.58 -19.48
N GLU A 244 8.90 24.92 -18.31
CA GLU A 244 8.48 26.29 -18.01
C GLU A 244 9.19 26.75 -16.73
N LEU A 245 9.78 27.95 -16.80
CA LEU A 245 10.37 28.57 -15.62
C LEU A 245 9.25 29.06 -14.69
N LEU A 246 9.53 29.06 -13.40
CA LEU A 246 8.61 29.59 -12.40
C LEU A 246 8.53 31.11 -12.55
N ASP A 247 7.37 31.62 -12.98
CA ASP A 247 7.09 33.06 -13.06
C ASP A 247 6.12 33.47 -11.95
N LEU A 248 6.68 33.76 -10.77
CA LEU A 248 5.93 34.36 -9.67
C LEU A 248 6.13 35.87 -9.76
N PHE A 249 5.15 36.54 -10.37
CA PHE A 249 4.98 38.00 -10.33
C PHE A 249 6.02 38.84 -11.09
N ALA A 250 6.52 38.39 -12.25
CA ALA A 250 7.38 39.19 -13.14
C ALA A 250 8.66 39.77 -12.47
N GLY A 251 9.12 39.18 -11.36
CA GLY A 251 10.03 39.84 -10.42
C GLY A 251 11.49 39.35 -10.38
N ALA A 252 11.82 38.25 -11.04
CA ALA A 252 13.16 37.67 -10.99
C ALA A 252 13.81 37.62 -12.37
N PRO A 253 14.32 38.75 -12.88
CA PRO A 253 14.98 38.78 -14.17
C PRO A 253 16.14 37.76 -14.18
N ILE A 254 16.30 37.04 -15.29
CA ILE A 254 17.56 36.36 -15.58
C ILE A 254 18.63 37.46 -15.71
N ARG A 255 19.35 37.75 -14.63
CA ARG A 255 20.35 38.83 -14.57
C ARG A 255 21.67 38.44 -15.21
N GLU A 256 21.93 37.15 -15.31
CA GLU A 256 23.15 36.58 -15.86
C GLU A 256 22.83 35.28 -16.63
N PRO A 257 23.68 34.86 -17.58
CA PRO A 257 23.41 33.66 -18.37
C PRO A 257 23.36 32.39 -17.52
N HIS A 258 22.35 31.53 -17.67
CA HIS A 258 22.25 30.22 -17.03
C HIS A 258 22.14 29.09 -18.05
N GLN A 259 22.51 27.89 -17.64
CA GLN A 259 22.37 26.67 -18.44
C GLN A 259 21.33 25.77 -17.80
N LEU A 260 20.30 25.42 -18.57
CA LEU A 260 19.24 24.50 -18.17
C LEU A 260 19.38 23.22 -18.97
N GLU A 261 19.83 22.17 -18.30
CA GLU A 261 20.06 20.85 -18.86
C GLU A 261 18.79 20.00 -18.84
N VAL A 262 18.53 19.30 -19.94
CA VAL A 262 17.57 18.19 -20.01
C VAL A 262 18.33 16.91 -20.30
N SER A 263 18.05 15.87 -19.53
CA SER A 263 18.61 14.53 -19.71
C SER A 263 17.54 13.45 -19.59
N LEU A 264 17.79 12.31 -20.22
CA LEU A 264 16.98 11.09 -20.15
C LEU A 264 17.88 9.95 -19.69
N ASP A 265 17.51 9.26 -18.62
CA ASP A 265 18.29 8.18 -17.99
C ASP A 265 19.76 8.59 -17.71
N GLY A 266 19.95 9.85 -17.28
CA GLY A 266 21.28 10.42 -17.03
C GLY A 266 22.08 10.81 -18.27
N LYS A 267 21.60 10.51 -19.49
CA LYS A 267 22.20 10.97 -20.73
C LYS A 267 21.64 12.33 -21.12
N ARG A 268 22.52 13.33 -21.21
CA ARG A 268 22.18 14.69 -21.65
C ARG A 268 21.58 14.70 -23.06
N LEU A 269 20.38 15.26 -23.18
CA LEU A 269 19.68 15.47 -24.44
C LEU A 269 20.01 16.84 -25.02
N THR A 270 19.91 17.89 -24.20
CA THR A 270 20.20 19.27 -24.60
C THR A 270 20.54 20.15 -23.41
N ILE A 271 21.16 21.30 -23.67
CA ILE A 271 21.33 22.40 -22.71
C ILE A 271 20.76 23.66 -23.34
N PHE A 272 19.72 24.21 -22.73
CA PHE A 272 19.21 25.53 -23.08
C PHE A 272 20.07 26.61 -22.44
N GLN A 273 20.46 27.60 -23.25
CA GLN A 273 21.13 28.80 -22.77
C GLN A 273 20.06 29.84 -22.44
N LEU A 274 19.96 30.20 -21.17
CA LEU A 274 19.06 31.23 -20.67
C LEU A 274 19.87 32.53 -20.54
N ALA A 275 19.63 33.51 -21.40
CA ALA A 275 20.31 34.80 -21.38
C ALA A 275 19.38 35.91 -20.85
N PRO A 276 19.93 36.99 -20.28
CA PRO A 276 19.15 38.20 -20.01
C PRO A 276 18.50 38.74 -21.29
N ARG A 277 17.20 39.09 -21.26
CA ARG A 277 16.51 39.76 -22.37
C ARG A 277 16.62 41.29 -22.25
N ASP A 278 16.77 41.98 -23.39
CA ASP A 278 16.82 43.44 -23.44
C ASP A 278 15.41 44.05 -23.26
N ALA A 279 15.27 44.99 -22.32
CA ALA A 279 14.00 45.64 -21.96
C ALA A 279 13.29 46.36 -23.12
N GLY A 280 14.01 46.71 -24.19
CA GLY A 280 13.48 47.48 -25.32
C GLY A 280 12.79 46.66 -26.42
N GLN A 281 12.85 45.32 -26.36
CA GLN A 281 12.30 44.44 -27.41
C GLN A 281 11.01 43.70 -26.99
N ASP A 282 10.53 43.88 -25.75
CA ASP A 282 9.46 43.04 -25.19
C ASP A 282 8.07 43.71 -25.25
N GLN A 283 7.10 43.04 -25.88
CA GLN A 283 5.73 43.54 -26.08
C GLN A 283 4.81 43.31 -24.85
N GLY A 284 5.34 43.51 -23.64
CA GLY A 284 4.54 43.40 -22.41
C GLY A 284 4.21 41.97 -21.95
N VAL A 285 4.84 40.96 -22.55
CA VAL A 285 4.97 39.63 -21.93
C VAL A 285 6.17 39.73 -20.99
N ALA A 286 6.05 39.22 -19.76
CA ALA A 286 7.08 39.39 -18.73
C ALA A 286 8.48 39.01 -19.25
N TYR A 287 9.49 39.77 -18.79
CA TYR A 287 10.94 39.72 -19.07
C TYR A 287 11.65 38.34 -19.04
N ASN A 288 10.92 37.22 -18.91
CA ASN A 288 11.41 35.98 -18.32
C ASN A 288 10.99 34.68 -19.03
N THR A 289 10.38 34.73 -20.22
CA THR A 289 10.30 33.50 -21.01
C THR A 289 11.70 33.21 -21.56
N GLY A 290 12.23 32.00 -21.36
CA GLY A 290 13.43 31.54 -22.07
C GLY A 290 13.25 31.67 -23.60
N PRO A 291 14.20 31.23 -24.45
CA PRO A 291 13.93 31.11 -25.89
C PRO A 291 12.56 30.48 -26.11
N ASP A 292 11.78 31.02 -27.06
CA ASP A 292 10.30 31.02 -27.03
C ASP A 292 9.62 29.64 -26.88
N GLU A 293 10.35 28.54 -27.05
CA GLU A 293 9.93 27.22 -26.61
C GLU A 293 11.12 26.47 -25.99
N LEU A 294 11.22 26.39 -24.66
CA LEU A 294 12.13 25.47 -23.95
C LEU A 294 11.64 24.03 -24.12
N VAL A 295 11.63 23.56 -25.36
CA VAL A 295 11.09 22.28 -25.80
C VAL A 295 12.17 21.51 -26.53
N VAL A 296 12.29 20.23 -26.21
CA VAL A 296 13.11 19.29 -26.97
C VAL A 296 12.25 18.12 -27.41
N ARG A 297 12.24 17.85 -28.72
CA ARG A 297 11.64 16.64 -29.29
C ARG A 297 12.70 15.56 -29.38
N VAL A 298 12.45 14.41 -28.77
CA VAL A 298 13.40 13.29 -28.75
C VAL A 298 12.69 11.95 -29.02
N PRO A 299 13.31 11.03 -29.78
CA PRO A 299 12.82 9.67 -29.87
C PRO A 299 13.10 8.94 -28.55
N VAL A 300 12.07 8.32 -27.97
CA VAL A 300 12.15 7.55 -26.73
C VAL A 300 11.55 6.17 -26.94
N SER A 301 12.22 5.16 -26.38
CA SER A 301 11.68 3.79 -26.35
C SER A 301 10.72 3.62 -25.18
N ALA A 302 9.68 2.81 -25.39
CA ALA A 302 8.65 2.50 -24.43
C ALA A 302 9.20 1.93 -23.11
N GLY A 303 8.44 2.10 -22.04
CA GLY A 303 8.74 1.61 -20.71
C GLY A 303 9.22 2.70 -19.73
N PRO A 304 9.64 2.29 -18.52
CA PRO A 304 10.03 3.20 -17.46
C PRO A 304 11.36 3.87 -17.79
N ARG A 305 11.39 5.19 -17.69
CA ARG A 305 12.55 6.05 -17.94
C ARG A 305 12.54 7.21 -16.96
N VAL A 306 13.67 7.90 -16.80
CA VAL A 306 13.79 9.07 -15.93
C VAL A 306 14.14 10.31 -16.75
N VAL A 307 13.22 11.27 -16.80
CA VAL A 307 13.44 12.59 -17.40
C VAL A 307 13.92 13.55 -16.32
N THR A 308 15.08 14.17 -16.53
CA THR A 308 15.63 15.15 -15.59
C THR A 308 15.80 16.50 -16.25
N ALA A 309 15.35 17.55 -15.58
CA ALA A 309 15.56 18.94 -15.96
C ALA A 309 16.17 19.72 -14.79
N THR A 310 17.36 20.30 -14.96
CA THR A 310 18.13 20.91 -13.87
C THR A 310 19.07 22.01 -14.37
N PHE A 311 19.43 22.96 -13.51
CA PHE A 311 20.37 24.02 -13.88
C PHE A 311 21.81 23.56 -13.63
N VAL A 312 22.72 23.80 -14.57
CA VAL A 312 24.15 23.60 -14.32
C VAL A 312 24.60 24.57 -13.22
N LYS A 313 25.25 24.05 -12.19
CA LYS A 313 25.75 24.84 -11.06
C LYS A 313 26.97 25.62 -11.53
N LYS A 314 26.98 26.93 -11.29
CA LYS A 314 28.09 27.82 -11.67
C LYS A 314 29.23 27.81 -10.65
N THR A 315 28.87 27.81 -9.37
CA THR A 315 29.81 27.94 -8.25
C THR A 315 29.22 27.32 -7.00
N ASP A 316 30.09 26.82 -6.13
CA ASP A 316 29.76 26.38 -4.75
C ASP A 316 29.79 27.54 -3.75
N ALA A 317 30.23 28.73 -4.18
CA ALA A 317 30.18 29.93 -3.35
C ALA A 317 28.73 30.24 -2.97
N LEU A 318 28.50 30.49 -1.68
CA LEU A 318 27.22 31.03 -1.21
C LEU A 318 26.98 32.38 -1.89
N SER A 319 25.73 32.65 -2.24
CA SER A 319 25.35 33.98 -2.72
C SER A 319 25.71 35.00 -1.64
N GLU A 320 26.50 36.01 -1.99
CA GLU A 320 26.80 37.13 -1.09
C GLU A 320 25.53 37.98 -0.95
N SER A 321 24.68 37.61 0.00
CA SER A 321 23.48 38.36 0.38
C SER A 321 23.56 38.72 1.87
N ILE A 322 22.92 39.83 2.23
CA ILE A 322 22.86 40.30 3.64
C ILE A 322 22.20 39.24 4.54
N ARG A 323 21.35 38.38 3.97
CA ARG A 323 20.66 37.27 4.65
C ARG A 323 20.92 35.97 3.92
N GLN A 324 21.11 34.88 4.67
CA GLN A 324 21.09 33.54 4.09
C GLN A 324 19.73 33.30 3.41
N PRO A 325 19.69 32.74 2.18
CA PRO A 325 18.43 32.38 1.53
C PRO A 325 17.63 31.41 2.41
N PHE A 326 16.32 31.63 2.50
CA PHE A 326 15.44 30.70 3.20
C PHE A 326 15.38 29.34 2.49
N ASP A 327 15.32 28.26 3.27
CA ASP A 327 15.07 26.91 2.74
C ASP A 327 13.72 26.82 2.01
N ARG A 328 12.77 27.66 2.44
CA ARG A 328 11.52 27.97 1.73
C ARG A 328 11.63 29.36 1.11
N PRO A 329 12.07 29.48 -0.14
CA PRO A 329 12.25 30.79 -0.77
C PRO A 329 10.93 31.50 -1.10
N HIS A 330 9.78 30.86 -0.83
CA HIS A 330 8.45 31.40 -1.10
C HIS A 330 7.62 31.39 0.20
N GLY A 331 7.73 32.46 0.97
CA GLY A 331 6.95 32.75 2.18
C GLY A 331 6.59 34.23 2.25
N GLU A 332 5.72 34.61 3.19
CA GLU A 332 5.29 36.01 3.36
C GLU A 332 6.49 36.95 3.59
N GLY A 333 6.86 37.72 2.56
CA GLY A 333 7.58 38.99 2.74
C GLY A 333 8.90 39.18 1.99
N ASP A 334 9.50 38.15 1.37
CA ASP A 334 10.77 38.32 0.63
C ASP A 334 10.80 37.45 -0.64
N TYR A 335 10.29 38.00 -1.75
CA TYR A 335 10.10 37.30 -3.04
C TYR A 335 11.29 37.45 -3.99
N LEU A 336 12.49 37.72 -3.49
CA LEU A 336 13.66 37.94 -4.34
C LEU A 336 14.26 36.58 -4.75
N LEU A 337 13.81 36.04 -5.89
CA LEU A 337 14.55 34.96 -6.54
C LEU A 337 15.80 35.55 -7.19
N TYR A 338 16.97 35.12 -6.73
CA TYR A 338 18.26 35.58 -7.26
C TYR A 338 18.72 34.78 -8.47
N GLN A 339 18.09 33.63 -8.73
CA GLN A 339 18.41 32.71 -9.81
C GLN A 339 17.12 32.16 -10.40
N PRO A 340 17.12 31.71 -11.67
CA PRO A 340 15.95 31.09 -12.28
C PRO A 340 15.62 29.77 -11.58
N HIS A 341 14.33 29.52 -11.43
CA HIS A 341 13.72 28.31 -10.88
C HIS A 341 12.90 27.61 -11.97
N LEU A 342 12.94 26.29 -11.99
CA LEU A 342 12.07 25.48 -12.85
C LEU A 342 10.68 25.42 -12.21
N GLY A 343 9.64 25.75 -12.97
CA GLY A 343 8.25 25.68 -12.52
C GLY A 343 7.61 24.36 -12.91
N THR A 344 7.67 24.00 -14.19
CA THR A 344 7.03 22.79 -14.71
C THR A 344 7.91 22.04 -15.71
N VAL A 345 7.70 20.72 -15.78
CA VAL A 345 8.16 19.84 -16.86
C VAL A 345 6.91 19.19 -17.45
N THR A 346 6.67 19.35 -18.74
CA THR A 346 5.57 18.70 -19.44
C THR A 346 6.11 17.71 -20.46
N ILE A 347 5.70 16.46 -20.36
CA ILE A 347 6.06 15.39 -21.30
C ILE A 347 4.84 15.11 -22.16
N SER A 348 4.97 15.30 -23.47
CA SER A 348 3.88 15.12 -24.44
C SER A 348 4.25 14.12 -25.54
N GLY A 349 3.34 13.21 -25.87
CA GLY A 349 3.54 12.20 -26.90
C GLY A 349 2.68 10.95 -26.67
N PRO A 350 2.99 9.83 -27.33
CA PRO A 350 3.96 9.70 -28.43
C PRO A 350 3.46 10.43 -29.68
N PHE A 351 4.36 11.14 -30.35
CA PHE A 351 4.22 11.55 -31.76
C PHE A 351 4.91 10.50 -32.63
N ASN A 352 4.44 10.29 -33.87
CA ASN A 352 5.03 9.32 -34.80
C ASN A 352 5.27 7.93 -34.18
N ALA A 353 4.29 7.42 -33.43
CA ALA A 353 4.43 6.14 -32.73
C ALA A 353 4.78 5.01 -33.73
N THR A 354 5.84 4.27 -33.45
CA THR A 354 6.35 3.20 -34.34
C THR A 354 5.99 1.79 -33.85
N GLY A 355 5.29 1.70 -32.71
CA GLY A 355 4.85 0.45 -32.12
C GLY A 355 5.39 0.28 -30.70
N ILE A 356 5.43 -0.97 -30.25
CA ILE A 356 5.80 -1.33 -28.89
C ILE A 356 6.93 -2.37 -28.95
N ASN A 357 8.15 -1.98 -28.59
CA ASN A 357 9.20 -2.93 -28.20
C ASN A 357 8.88 -3.60 -26.84
N GLU A 358 9.62 -4.67 -26.51
CA GLU A 358 9.57 -5.35 -25.22
C GLU A 358 9.81 -4.34 -24.07
N THR A 359 8.77 -4.07 -23.28
CA THR A 359 8.87 -3.33 -22.03
C THR A 359 8.94 -4.32 -20.86
N PRO A 360 9.50 -3.93 -19.70
CA PRO A 360 9.50 -4.80 -18.51
C PRO A 360 8.11 -5.34 -18.16
N ALA A 361 7.07 -4.53 -18.37
CA ALA A 361 5.69 -4.94 -18.17
C ALA A 361 5.23 -6.00 -19.17
N ARG A 362 5.53 -5.81 -20.46
CA ARG A 362 5.20 -6.81 -21.49
C ARG A 362 5.95 -8.11 -21.29
N ASP A 363 7.21 -8.06 -20.85
CA ASP A 363 7.97 -9.28 -20.56
C ASP A 363 7.40 -10.05 -19.37
N ARG A 364 6.83 -9.32 -18.40
CA ARG A 364 6.16 -9.93 -17.25
C ARG A 364 4.76 -10.47 -17.58
N ILE A 365 4.04 -9.86 -18.51
CA ILE A 365 2.69 -10.28 -18.93
C ILE A 365 2.75 -11.42 -19.95
N PHE A 366 3.48 -11.23 -21.05
CA PHE A 366 3.44 -12.11 -22.22
C PHE A 366 4.45 -13.27 -22.08
N VAL A 367 4.23 -14.12 -21.09
CA VAL A 367 5.00 -15.36 -20.86
C VAL A 367 4.86 -16.38 -22.00
N CYS A 368 3.79 -16.25 -22.79
CA CYS A 368 3.57 -16.96 -24.03
C CYS A 368 3.30 -15.94 -25.15
N ARG A 369 3.74 -16.24 -26.38
CA ARG A 369 3.46 -15.44 -27.58
C ARG A 369 3.03 -16.37 -28.72
N PRO A 370 1.79 -16.26 -29.22
CA PRO A 370 1.28 -17.16 -30.25
C PRO A 370 1.89 -16.79 -31.61
N SER A 371 2.28 -17.78 -32.39
CA SER A 371 2.79 -17.55 -33.76
C SER A 371 1.69 -17.60 -34.81
N VAL A 372 0.59 -18.31 -34.50
CA VAL A 372 -0.59 -18.44 -35.37
C VAL A 372 -1.89 -18.26 -34.57
N PRO A 373 -3.00 -17.82 -35.22
CA PRO A 373 -4.27 -17.57 -34.54
C PRO A 373 -4.83 -18.75 -33.75
N SER A 374 -4.56 -20.00 -34.18
CA SER A 374 -5.05 -21.19 -33.48
C SER A 374 -4.40 -21.44 -32.12
N GLU A 375 -3.24 -20.84 -31.85
CA GLU A 375 -2.52 -20.97 -30.57
C GLU A 375 -2.95 -19.94 -29.53
N GLU A 376 -3.64 -18.88 -29.97
CA GLU A 376 -3.88 -17.70 -29.14
C GLU A 376 -4.70 -17.99 -27.90
N LEU A 377 -5.75 -18.82 -27.98
CA LEU A 377 -6.57 -19.12 -26.82
C LEU A 377 -5.76 -19.85 -25.74
N ALA A 378 -4.99 -20.86 -26.13
CA ALA A 378 -4.12 -21.60 -25.20
C ALA A 378 -3.08 -20.67 -24.56
N CYS A 379 -2.49 -19.81 -25.37
CA CYS A 379 -1.50 -18.83 -24.94
C CYS A 379 -2.09 -17.79 -23.96
N ALA A 380 -3.30 -17.29 -24.26
CA ALA A 380 -4.02 -16.37 -23.39
C ALA A 380 -4.37 -17.03 -22.05
N SER A 381 -4.85 -18.28 -22.05
CA SER A 381 -5.12 -19.02 -20.82
C SER A 381 -3.86 -19.19 -19.94
N GLU A 382 -2.70 -19.45 -20.54
CA GLU A 382 -1.42 -19.55 -19.81
C GLU A 382 -1.01 -18.21 -19.17
N ILE A 383 -1.09 -17.12 -19.94
CA ILE A 383 -0.81 -15.76 -19.46
C ILE A 383 -1.73 -15.41 -18.29
N LEU A 384 -3.05 -15.59 -18.47
CA LEU A 384 -4.05 -15.21 -17.48
C LEU A 384 -3.97 -16.07 -16.23
N SER A 385 -3.70 -17.37 -16.36
CA SER A 385 -3.46 -18.25 -15.22
C SER A 385 -2.23 -17.83 -14.41
N THR A 386 -1.13 -17.48 -15.11
CA THR A 386 0.11 -17.02 -14.48
C THR A 386 -0.10 -15.72 -13.71
N LEU A 387 -0.78 -14.74 -14.31
CA LEU A 387 -1.10 -13.46 -13.69
C LEU A 387 -2.08 -13.62 -12.52
N ALA A 388 -3.19 -14.35 -12.72
CA ALA A 388 -4.20 -14.57 -11.70
C ALA A 388 -3.62 -15.27 -10.46
N ARG A 389 -2.74 -16.26 -10.65
CA ARG A 389 -2.10 -16.97 -9.53
C ARG A 389 -1.32 -16.03 -8.61
N ARG A 390 -0.61 -15.06 -9.19
CA ARG A 390 0.15 -14.05 -8.43
C ARG A 390 -0.79 -12.98 -7.85
N ALA A 391 -1.72 -12.48 -8.66
CA ALA A 391 -2.65 -11.43 -8.27
C ALA A 391 -3.58 -11.85 -7.13
N TYR A 392 -4.14 -13.06 -7.21
CA TYR A 392 -5.10 -13.60 -6.24
C TYR A 392 -4.41 -14.33 -5.09
N ARG A 393 -3.08 -14.52 -5.19
CA ARG A 393 -2.21 -15.10 -4.15
C ARG A 393 -2.66 -16.50 -3.71
N ARG A 394 -3.22 -17.27 -4.64
CA ARG A 394 -3.72 -18.63 -4.43
C ARG A 394 -3.65 -19.47 -5.72
N PRO A 395 -3.76 -20.81 -5.62
CA PRO A 395 -3.95 -21.65 -6.80
C PRO A 395 -5.21 -21.23 -7.58
N ILE A 396 -5.13 -21.34 -8.90
CA ILE A 396 -6.18 -20.90 -9.83
C ILE A 396 -6.88 -22.11 -10.41
N GLY A 397 -8.20 -22.11 -10.33
CA GLY A 397 -9.07 -23.11 -10.96
C GLY A 397 -9.83 -22.56 -12.16
N ALA A 398 -10.68 -23.40 -12.76
CA ALA A 398 -11.52 -23.01 -13.89
C ALA A 398 -12.46 -21.84 -13.54
N LEU A 399 -13.03 -21.83 -12.33
CA LEU A 399 -13.91 -20.75 -11.86
C LEU A 399 -13.23 -19.37 -11.80
N ASP A 400 -11.91 -19.34 -11.67
CA ASP A 400 -11.12 -18.10 -11.65
C ASP A 400 -10.71 -17.68 -13.07
N LEU A 401 -10.40 -18.67 -13.92
CA LEU A 401 -9.82 -18.45 -15.24
C LEU A 401 -10.88 -18.22 -16.32
N ASP A 402 -11.98 -18.96 -16.31
CA ASP A 402 -13.03 -18.90 -17.33
C ASP A 402 -13.60 -17.47 -17.50
N PRO A 403 -13.90 -16.71 -16.42
CA PRO A 403 -14.34 -15.32 -16.57
C PRO A 403 -13.30 -14.43 -17.25
N LEU A 404 -12.02 -14.59 -16.92
CA LEU A 404 -10.92 -13.82 -17.52
C LEU A 404 -10.75 -14.15 -19.00
N VAL A 405 -10.87 -15.44 -19.36
CA VAL A 405 -10.85 -15.89 -20.75
C VAL A 405 -12.03 -15.30 -21.54
N GLY A 406 -13.24 -15.24 -20.94
CA GLY A 406 -14.39 -14.58 -21.56
C GLY A 406 -14.12 -13.10 -21.90
N PHE A 407 -13.52 -12.34 -20.97
CA PHE A 407 -13.10 -10.97 -21.25
C PHE A 407 -12.02 -10.87 -22.33
N TYR A 408 -11.11 -11.84 -22.38
CA TYR A 408 -10.11 -11.94 -23.44
C TYR A 408 -10.78 -12.13 -24.80
N GLU A 409 -11.72 -13.07 -24.94
CA GLU A 409 -12.43 -13.34 -26.20
C GLU A 409 -13.20 -12.11 -26.69
N GLU A 410 -13.89 -11.39 -25.80
CA GLU A 410 -14.58 -10.15 -26.13
C GLU A 410 -13.63 -9.06 -26.66
N GLY A 411 -12.46 -8.91 -26.04
CA GLY A 411 -11.44 -7.96 -26.48
C GLY A 411 -10.79 -8.39 -27.78
N ARG A 412 -10.55 -9.70 -27.94
CA ARG A 412 -9.95 -10.33 -29.12
C ARG A 412 -10.75 -10.07 -30.39
N LEU A 413 -12.08 -10.17 -30.29
CA LEU A 413 -13.01 -9.85 -31.38
C LEU A 413 -12.95 -8.38 -31.80
N SER A 414 -12.62 -7.48 -30.88
CA SER A 414 -12.63 -6.04 -31.12
C SER A 414 -11.29 -5.50 -31.65
N GLY A 415 -10.17 -6.14 -31.33
CA GLY A 415 -8.86 -5.56 -31.61
C GLY A 415 -7.64 -6.50 -31.58
N GLY A 416 -7.83 -7.82 -31.66
CA GLY A 416 -6.69 -8.75 -31.70
C GLY A 416 -6.22 -9.24 -30.33
N PHE A 417 -5.16 -10.06 -30.33
CA PHE A 417 -4.68 -10.81 -29.16
C PHE A 417 -4.40 -9.92 -27.96
N GLU A 418 -3.62 -8.85 -28.15
CA GLU A 418 -3.18 -7.93 -27.11
C GLU A 418 -4.35 -7.13 -26.52
N VAL A 419 -5.35 -6.77 -27.34
CA VAL A 419 -6.57 -6.10 -26.86
C VAL A 419 -7.43 -7.05 -26.03
N GLY A 420 -7.43 -8.34 -26.38
CA GLY A 420 -7.98 -9.40 -25.53
C GLY A 420 -7.29 -9.45 -24.17
N ILE A 421 -5.96 -9.55 -24.15
CA ILE A 421 -5.16 -9.61 -22.91
C ILE A 421 -5.36 -8.35 -22.07
N GLU A 422 -5.41 -7.17 -22.70
CA GLU A 422 -5.69 -5.89 -22.03
C GLU A 422 -7.03 -5.91 -21.30
N ARG A 423 -8.09 -6.40 -21.97
CA ARG A 423 -9.45 -6.45 -21.40
C ARG A 423 -9.55 -7.45 -20.27
N ALA A 424 -8.92 -8.61 -20.39
CA ALA A 424 -8.84 -9.60 -19.33
C ALA A 424 -8.02 -9.10 -18.12
N LEU A 425 -6.89 -8.43 -18.37
CA LEU A 425 -6.08 -7.80 -17.33
C LEU A 425 -6.88 -6.73 -16.58
N ARG A 426 -7.67 -5.91 -17.29
CA ARG A 426 -8.56 -4.94 -16.66
C ARG A 426 -9.54 -5.61 -15.69
N ALA A 427 -10.13 -6.74 -16.08
CA ALA A 427 -11.05 -7.48 -15.22
C ALA A 427 -10.33 -8.05 -13.98
N LEU A 428 -9.13 -8.61 -14.18
CA LEU A 428 -8.29 -9.14 -13.10
C LEU A 428 -7.95 -8.06 -12.06
N LEU A 429 -7.60 -6.85 -12.50
CA LEU A 429 -7.21 -5.73 -11.61
C LEU A 429 -8.38 -5.09 -10.83
N VAL A 430 -9.63 -5.40 -11.18
CA VAL A 430 -10.84 -4.96 -10.44
C VAL A 430 -11.45 -6.11 -9.63
N SER A 431 -10.93 -7.34 -9.79
CA SER A 431 -11.44 -8.50 -9.08
C SER A 431 -11.35 -8.31 -7.56
N PRO A 432 -12.39 -8.70 -6.80
CA PRO A 432 -12.29 -8.77 -5.34
C PRO A 432 -11.11 -9.61 -4.86
N ASP A 433 -10.78 -10.71 -5.56
CA ASP A 433 -9.63 -11.56 -5.23
C ASP A 433 -8.28 -10.83 -5.36
N PHE A 434 -8.21 -9.78 -6.20
CA PHE A 434 -7.03 -8.93 -6.29
C PHE A 434 -7.06 -7.79 -5.27
N LEU A 435 -8.17 -7.04 -5.22
CA LEU A 435 -8.33 -5.85 -4.37
C LEU A 435 -8.39 -6.15 -2.88
N PHE A 436 -8.72 -7.39 -2.50
CA PHE A 436 -8.80 -7.83 -1.11
C PHE A 436 -7.88 -9.02 -0.85
N ARG A 437 -7.29 -8.99 0.34
CA ARG A 437 -6.74 -10.17 1.00
C ARG A 437 -7.89 -10.79 1.78
N VAL A 438 -8.39 -11.91 1.26
CA VAL A 438 -9.47 -12.66 1.90
C VAL A 438 -8.86 -13.78 2.73
N VAL A 439 -9.17 -13.78 4.03
CA VAL A 439 -8.85 -14.89 4.93
C VAL A 439 -10.10 -15.74 5.05
N SER A 440 -10.00 -17.00 4.65
CA SER A 440 -11.09 -17.97 4.76
C SER A 440 -10.72 -19.02 5.79
N ASP A 441 -11.64 -19.29 6.71
CA ASP A 441 -11.50 -20.39 7.65
C ASP A 441 -11.53 -21.72 6.86
N PRO A 442 -10.68 -22.71 7.19
CA PRO A 442 -10.75 -24.03 6.58
C PRO A 442 -12.15 -24.63 6.72
N SER A 443 -12.64 -25.30 5.69
CA SER A 443 -14.02 -25.83 5.68
C SER A 443 -14.31 -26.85 6.80
N ASP A 444 -13.27 -27.49 7.30
CA ASP A 444 -13.29 -28.48 8.38
C ASP A 444 -12.88 -27.90 9.75
N ALA A 445 -12.59 -26.59 9.83
CA ALA A 445 -12.22 -25.95 11.08
C ALA A 445 -13.42 -25.87 12.04
N VAL A 446 -13.19 -26.22 13.31
CA VAL A 446 -14.19 -26.06 14.36
C VAL A 446 -14.28 -24.58 14.76
N PRO A 447 -15.48 -23.97 14.82
CA PRO A 447 -15.63 -22.58 15.23
C PRO A 447 -14.96 -22.29 16.58
N GLY A 448 -14.23 -21.17 16.65
CA GLY A 448 -13.55 -20.73 17.86
C GLY A 448 -12.24 -21.48 18.18
N THR A 449 -11.77 -22.36 17.30
CA THR A 449 -10.48 -23.05 17.47
C THR A 449 -9.40 -22.43 16.59
N ALA A 450 -8.17 -22.38 17.10
CA ALA A 450 -7.02 -21.99 16.32
C ALA A 450 -6.70 -23.06 15.27
N TYR A 451 -6.37 -22.63 14.06
CA TYR A 451 -5.97 -23.51 12.97
C TYR A 451 -4.64 -23.05 12.37
N ARG A 452 -3.96 -23.98 11.70
CA ARG A 452 -2.73 -23.67 10.97
C ARG A 452 -3.08 -22.98 9.65
N LEU A 453 -2.43 -21.85 9.38
CA LEU A 453 -2.53 -21.18 8.08
C LEU A 453 -1.84 -22.01 6.99
N ALA A 454 -2.39 -21.96 5.77
CA ALA A 454 -1.72 -22.54 4.60
C ALA A 454 -0.43 -21.76 4.28
N ASP A 455 0.57 -22.44 3.69
CA ASP A 455 1.88 -21.84 3.42
C ASP A 455 1.78 -20.58 2.53
N LEU A 456 0.90 -20.59 1.53
CA LEU A 456 0.66 -19.42 0.67
C LEU A 456 0.00 -18.26 1.42
N GLU A 457 -0.92 -18.56 2.34
CA GLU A 457 -1.57 -17.53 3.15
C GLU A 457 -0.57 -16.89 4.11
N LEU A 458 0.27 -17.71 4.76
CA LEU A 458 1.34 -17.24 5.62
C LEU A 458 2.33 -16.36 4.85
N ALA A 459 2.77 -16.81 3.67
CA ALA A 459 3.68 -16.05 2.80
C ALA A 459 3.06 -14.71 2.38
N SER A 460 1.78 -14.70 2.00
CA SER A 460 1.03 -13.48 1.67
C SER A 460 1.00 -12.52 2.86
N ARG A 461 0.65 -12.99 4.06
CA ARG A 461 0.61 -12.15 5.28
C ARG A 461 1.98 -11.53 5.59
N ILE A 462 3.05 -12.31 5.52
CA ILE A 462 4.43 -11.83 5.74
C ILE A 462 4.82 -10.82 4.67
N SER A 463 4.48 -11.08 3.40
CA SER A 463 4.83 -10.19 2.29
C SER A 463 4.23 -8.80 2.43
N PHE A 464 2.95 -8.71 2.79
CA PHE A 464 2.33 -7.40 3.03
C PHE A 464 2.83 -6.73 4.31
N PHE A 465 3.20 -7.50 5.33
CA PHE A 465 3.79 -6.95 6.53
C PHE A 465 5.18 -6.33 6.29
N LEU A 466 6.03 -6.99 5.49
CA LEU A 466 7.43 -6.56 5.26
C LEU A 466 7.60 -5.63 4.06
N TRP A 467 6.89 -5.89 2.96
CA TRP A 467 7.05 -5.18 1.69
C TRP A 467 5.80 -4.41 1.25
N SER A 468 4.69 -4.54 1.99
CA SER A 468 3.40 -3.96 1.62
C SER A 468 3.01 -4.31 0.18
N SER A 469 3.24 -5.57 -0.22
CA SER A 469 2.99 -6.05 -1.58
C SER A 469 2.72 -7.55 -1.64
N ILE A 470 2.33 -8.02 -2.83
CA ILE A 470 2.16 -9.44 -3.13
C ILE A 470 3.51 -10.19 -3.11
N PRO A 471 3.52 -11.49 -2.73
CA PRO A 471 4.73 -12.30 -2.64
C PRO A 471 5.34 -12.69 -4.00
#